data_AF-A0A925J8A4-F1
#
_entry.id   AF-A0A925J8A4-F1
#
_cell.length_a   1.000
_cell.length_b   1.000
_cell.length_c   1.000
_cell.angle_alpha   90.00
_cell.angle_beta   90.00
_cell.angle_gamma   90.00
#
_symmetry.space_group_name_H-M   'P 1'
#
loop_
_entity.id
_entity.type
_entity.pdbx_description
1 polymer ?
#
loop_
_entity_poly.entity_id
_entity_poly.type
_entity_poly.pdbx_seq_one_letter_code
_entity_poly.pdbx_strand_id
1 'polypeptide(L)'
;MKTQTTRISASSYSNTAPLIWSFLYGSNHGSVEIILDNAPARSAELLAQDRVDAALVPVIAYQMLDRARLVADVCVGARDEARSVCLVTDGRKLNEIKSVSLDVSSKTSVCLTKIIFREFFGLEPVWKDAKPDLNAMLAESDCALLIGDPALMASTAAGRNATVPKFAAHLDSDISTAAYR
;
A
#
# COMPACT_ATOMS: atom_id res chain seq x y z
N MET A 1 9.97 -34.30 -21.14
CA MET A 1 10.13 -33.18 -20.18
C MET A 1 8.87 -33.11 -19.34
N LYS A 2 8.95 -33.22 -18.01
CA LYS A 2 7.79 -32.90 -17.14
C LYS A 2 7.55 -31.40 -17.26
N THR A 3 6.42 -31.00 -17.79
CA THR A 3 5.97 -29.60 -17.77
C THR A 3 5.77 -29.25 -16.29
N GLN A 4 6.65 -28.42 -15.74
CA GLN A 4 6.47 -27.90 -14.40
C GLN A 4 5.26 -26.96 -14.42
N THR A 5 4.28 -27.19 -13.56
CA THR A 5 3.13 -26.29 -13.42
C THR A 5 3.63 -24.93 -12.96
N THR A 6 3.32 -23.87 -13.71
CA THR A 6 3.65 -22.49 -13.33
C THR A 6 2.99 -22.15 -12.00
N ARG A 7 3.74 -21.58 -11.07
CA ARG A 7 3.29 -21.15 -9.75
C ARG A 7 3.26 -19.63 -9.68
N ILE A 8 2.14 -19.08 -9.23
CA ILE A 8 1.93 -17.63 -9.12
C ILE A 8 1.58 -17.28 -7.68
N SER A 9 2.26 -16.31 -7.09
CA SER A 9 1.87 -15.74 -5.79
C SER A 9 1.08 -14.44 -5.96
N ALA A 10 0.01 -14.28 -5.18
CA ALA A 10 -0.75 -13.05 -5.11
C ALA A 10 -1.22 -12.77 -3.69
N SER A 11 -1.42 -11.49 -3.38
CA SER A 11 -2.09 -11.13 -2.14
C SER A 11 -3.58 -11.50 -2.19
N SER A 12 -4.17 -11.87 -1.05
CA SER A 12 -5.61 -12.13 -0.90
C SER A 12 -6.48 -10.87 -0.73
N TYR A 13 -5.91 -9.67 -0.84
CA TYR A 13 -6.68 -8.42 -0.81
C TYR A 13 -7.62 -8.28 -2.01
N SER A 14 -8.72 -7.54 -1.82
CA SER A 14 -9.73 -7.31 -2.86
C SER A 14 -9.19 -6.60 -4.12
N ASN A 15 -8.14 -5.80 -3.98
CA ASN A 15 -7.53 -5.04 -5.09
C ASN A 15 -6.74 -5.93 -6.07
N THR A 16 -6.34 -7.14 -5.69
CA THR A 16 -5.69 -8.12 -6.58
C THR A 16 -6.70 -9.06 -7.22
N ALA A 17 -7.91 -9.18 -6.66
CA ALA A 17 -8.91 -10.16 -7.08
C ALA A 17 -9.20 -10.14 -8.60
N PRO A 18 -9.36 -8.98 -9.26
CA PRO A 18 -9.58 -8.96 -10.71
C PRO A 18 -8.43 -9.57 -11.53
N LEU A 19 -7.19 -9.46 -11.06
CA LEU A 19 -6.00 -9.96 -11.76
C LEU A 19 -5.89 -11.50 -11.69
N ILE A 20 -6.35 -12.09 -10.59
CA ILE A 20 -6.25 -13.54 -10.35
C ILE A 20 -7.55 -14.30 -10.65
N TRP A 21 -8.66 -13.59 -10.88
CA TRP A 21 -9.99 -14.18 -11.06
C TRP A 21 -10.03 -15.28 -12.11
N SER A 22 -9.41 -15.06 -13.28
CA SER A 22 -9.46 -16.02 -14.38
C SER A 22 -8.82 -17.36 -14.05
N PHE A 23 -7.82 -17.36 -13.17
CA PHE A 23 -7.11 -18.55 -12.70
C PHE A 23 -7.83 -19.25 -11.54
N LEU A 24 -8.61 -18.51 -10.75
CA LEU A 24 -9.37 -19.08 -9.63
C LEU A 24 -10.75 -19.60 -10.05
N TYR A 25 -11.42 -18.91 -10.98
CA TYR A 25 -12.84 -19.17 -11.29
C TYR A 25 -13.18 -19.09 -12.78
N GLY A 26 -12.21 -18.71 -13.63
CA GLY A 26 -12.45 -18.45 -15.04
C GLY A 26 -11.84 -19.47 -15.98
N SER A 27 -11.62 -19.04 -17.23
CA SER A 27 -11.13 -19.87 -18.33
C SER A 27 -9.73 -20.45 -18.12
N ASN A 28 -8.94 -19.86 -17.22
CA ASN A 28 -7.58 -20.31 -16.92
C ASN A 28 -7.51 -21.19 -15.66
N HIS A 29 -8.66 -21.62 -15.13
CA HIS A 29 -8.68 -22.45 -13.93
C HIS A 29 -7.91 -23.77 -14.13
N GLY A 30 -7.02 -24.08 -13.19
CA GLY A 30 -6.14 -25.26 -13.24
C GLY A 30 -4.94 -25.14 -14.20
N SER A 31 -4.76 -24.02 -14.90
CA SER A 31 -3.59 -23.80 -15.76
C SER A 31 -2.31 -23.45 -14.99
N VAL A 32 -2.45 -22.98 -13.75
CA VAL A 32 -1.38 -22.57 -12.84
C VAL A 32 -1.72 -22.97 -11.41
N GLU A 33 -0.71 -23.06 -10.56
CA GLU A 33 -0.89 -23.15 -9.11
C GLU A 33 -0.87 -21.74 -8.52
N ILE A 34 -1.95 -21.32 -7.85
CA ILE A 34 -2.01 -20.02 -7.17
C ILE A 34 -1.76 -20.17 -5.68
N ILE A 35 -0.82 -19.39 -5.17
CA ILE A 35 -0.50 -19.26 -3.75
C ILE A 35 -1.00 -17.91 -3.26
N LEU A 36 -2.06 -17.92 -2.45
CA LEU A 36 -2.63 -16.73 -1.83
C LEU A 36 -2.08 -16.53 -0.42
N ASP A 37 -1.71 -15.28 -0.12
CA ASP A 37 -1.25 -14.87 1.20
C ASP A 37 -1.80 -13.48 1.56
N ASN A 38 -2.05 -13.22 2.83
CA ASN A 38 -2.53 -11.91 3.27
C ASN A 38 -1.40 -10.87 3.38
N ALA A 39 -0.14 -11.28 3.36
CA ALA A 39 1.03 -10.41 3.39
C ALA A 39 1.63 -10.23 1.97
N PRO A 40 1.50 -9.07 1.32
CA PRO A 40 2.09 -8.82 0.00
C PRO A 40 3.62 -8.98 -0.03
N ALA A 41 4.28 -8.75 1.12
CA ALA A 41 5.71 -8.98 1.25
C ALA A 41 6.10 -10.45 1.03
N ARG A 42 5.20 -11.40 1.34
CA ARG A 42 5.43 -12.83 1.15
C ARG A 42 5.59 -13.20 -0.32
N SER A 43 4.83 -12.55 -1.21
CA SER A 43 4.94 -12.74 -2.65
C SER A 43 6.34 -12.37 -3.17
N ALA A 44 6.95 -11.32 -2.62
CA ALA A 44 8.33 -10.94 -2.95
C ALA A 44 9.36 -11.98 -2.46
N GLU A 45 9.19 -12.48 -1.23
CA GLU A 45 10.06 -13.52 -0.66
C GLU A 45 10.02 -14.82 -1.45
N LEU A 46 8.83 -15.27 -1.82
CA LEU A 46 8.63 -16.48 -2.63
C LEU A 46 9.30 -16.34 -4.00
N LEU A 47 9.19 -15.16 -4.62
CA LEU A 47 9.84 -14.89 -5.90
C LEU A 47 11.36 -14.85 -5.77
N ALA A 48 11.90 -14.21 -4.72
CA ALA A 48 13.34 -14.15 -4.45
C ALA A 48 13.98 -15.52 -4.19
N GLN A 49 13.19 -16.48 -3.69
CA GLN A 49 13.63 -17.83 -3.36
C GLN A 49 13.33 -18.86 -4.46
N ASP A 50 12.95 -18.42 -5.66
CA ASP A 50 12.55 -19.28 -6.79
C ASP A 50 11.42 -20.29 -6.43
N ARG A 51 10.58 -19.93 -5.44
CA ARG A 51 9.45 -20.74 -4.98
C ARG A 51 8.20 -20.52 -5.82
N VAL A 52 8.14 -19.43 -6.58
CA VAL A 52 7.11 -19.12 -7.58
C VAL A 52 7.76 -18.56 -8.84
N ASP A 53 7.07 -18.68 -9.96
CA ASP A 53 7.55 -18.25 -11.27
C ASP A 53 7.12 -16.81 -11.58
N ALA A 54 6.01 -16.36 -10.98
CA ALA A 54 5.54 -14.97 -11.02
C ALA A 54 4.88 -14.56 -9.70
N ALA A 55 4.85 -13.26 -9.41
CA ALA A 55 4.25 -12.76 -8.18
C ALA A 55 3.73 -11.32 -8.33
N LEU A 56 2.64 -11.00 -7.63
CA LEU A 56 2.26 -9.61 -7.38
C LEU A 56 3.14 -9.06 -6.26
N VAL A 57 4.15 -8.27 -6.65
CA VAL A 57 5.19 -7.77 -5.75
C VAL A 57 4.96 -6.29 -5.44
N PRO A 58 4.99 -5.88 -4.16
CA PRO A 58 4.96 -4.46 -3.81
C PRO A 58 6.15 -3.71 -4.44
N VAL A 59 5.92 -2.51 -4.98
CA VAL A 59 6.94 -1.77 -5.75
C VAL A 59 8.25 -1.56 -4.99
N ILE A 60 8.19 -1.35 -3.67
CA ILE A 60 9.41 -1.18 -2.86
C ILE A 60 10.21 -2.49 -2.73
N ALA A 61 9.51 -3.63 -2.65
CA ALA A 61 10.14 -4.94 -2.57
C ALA A 61 10.74 -5.33 -3.91
N TYR A 62 10.11 -4.94 -5.02
CA TYR A 62 10.66 -5.14 -6.37
C TYR A 62 12.04 -4.49 -6.54
N GLN A 63 12.26 -3.30 -5.96
CA GLN A 63 13.58 -2.64 -6.00
C GLN A 63 14.70 -3.43 -5.30
N MET A 64 14.34 -4.39 -4.46
CA MET A 64 15.29 -5.24 -3.71
C MET A 64 15.52 -6.60 -4.39
N LEU A 65 14.90 -6.87 -5.54
CA LEU A 65 15.02 -8.13 -6.26
C LEU A 65 16.06 -8.02 -7.38
N ASP A 66 17.11 -8.84 -7.32
CA ASP A 66 18.22 -8.78 -8.28
C ASP A 66 17.85 -9.28 -9.70
N ARG A 67 16.89 -10.19 -9.82
CA ARG A 67 16.64 -10.95 -11.07
C ARG A 67 15.18 -10.93 -11.53
N ALA A 68 14.34 -10.06 -10.98
CA ALA A 68 12.94 -9.97 -11.35
C ALA A 68 12.71 -9.06 -12.56
N ARG A 69 11.78 -9.46 -13.44
CA ARG A 69 11.30 -8.65 -14.57
C ARG A 69 9.85 -8.25 -14.34
N LEU A 70 9.50 -7.03 -14.74
CA LEU A 70 8.12 -6.57 -14.74
C LEU A 70 7.37 -7.14 -15.94
N VAL A 71 6.13 -7.55 -15.70
CA VAL A 71 5.17 -7.83 -16.77
C VAL A 71 4.59 -6.50 -17.21
N ALA A 72 4.66 -6.19 -18.50
CA ALA A 72 4.16 -4.94 -19.04
C ALA A 72 2.63 -4.85 -18.93
N ASP A 73 2.11 -3.62 -18.90
CA ASP A 73 0.68 -3.29 -19.00
C ASP A 73 -0.22 -3.87 -17.88
N VAL A 74 0.38 -4.35 -16.78
CA VAL A 74 -0.35 -4.86 -15.62
C VAL A 74 0.25 -4.33 -14.31
N CYS A 75 -0.58 -3.73 -13.48
CA CYS A 75 -0.22 -3.36 -12.12
C CYS A 75 -1.47 -3.19 -11.25
N VAL A 76 -1.26 -3.10 -9.93
CA VAL A 76 -2.26 -2.56 -8.99
C VAL A 76 -1.80 -1.16 -8.61
N GLY A 77 -2.59 -0.16 -8.98
CA GLY A 77 -2.28 1.24 -8.73
C GLY A 77 -3.51 2.13 -8.92
N ALA A 78 -3.39 3.39 -8.53
CA ALA A 78 -4.42 4.40 -8.72
C ALA A 78 -3.78 5.65 -9.36
N ARG A 79 -4.51 6.33 -10.26
CA ARG A 79 -4.08 7.61 -10.84
C ARG A 79 -4.29 8.76 -9.87
N ASP A 80 -5.39 8.70 -9.10
CA ASP A 80 -5.79 9.74 -8.14
C ASP A 80 -5.83 9.13 -6.72
N GLU A 81 -7.03 8.81 -6.21
CA GLU A 81 -7.20 8.33 -4.83
C GLU A 81 -7.33 6.79 -4.76
N ALA A 82 -6.46 6.12 -4.00
CA ALA A 82 -6.54 4.68 -3.78
C ALA A 82 -7.61 4.26 -2.75
N ARG A 83 -8.07 5.19 -1.89
CA ARG A 83 -9.03 5.06 -0.75
C ARG A 83 -8.72 4.02 0.33
N SER A 84 -7.90 3.04 -0.01
CA SER A 84 -7.42 1.93 0.80
C SER A 84 -6.00 2.19 1.35
N VAL A 85 -5.50 3.42 1.25
CA VAL A 85 -4.26 3.89 1.86
C VAL A 85 -4.53 5.30 2.37
N CYS A 86 -4.55 5.48 3.68
CA CYS A 86 -4.94 6.73 4.31
C CYS A 86 -3.95 7.15 5.39
N LEU A 87 -3.62 8.44 5.43
CA LEU A 87 -3.05 9.11 6.61
C LEU A 87 -4.19 9.78 7.35
N VAL A 88 -4.41 9.39 8.60
CA VAL A 88 -5.42 9.97 9.48
C VAL A 88 -4.71 10.75 10.58
N THR A 89 -5.10 12.00 10.79
CA THR A 89 -4.53 12.87 11.82
C THR A 89 -5.50 12.99 13.00
N ASP A 90 -5.01 13.29 14.19
CA ASP A 90 -5.83 13.63 15.36
C ASP A 90 -6.49 15.03 15.29
N GLY A 91 -6.33 15.74 14.17
CA GLY A 91 -6.86 17.09 13.92
C GLY A 91 -5.77 18.11 13.59
N ARG A 92 -4.49 17.78 13.79
CA ARG A 92 -3.35 18.62 13.39
C ARG A 92 -3.13 18.62 11.88
N LYS A 93 -2.48 19.68 11.38
CA LYS A 93 -2.02 19.73 9.99
C LYS A 93 -0.81 18.81 9.82
N LEU A 94 -0.59 18.31 8.59
CA LEU A 94 0.54 17.41 8.30
C LEU A 94 1.90 18.02 8.64
N ASN A 95 2.06 19.34 8.48
CA ASN A 95 3.30 20.05 8.81
C ASN A 95 3.53 20.26 10.33
N GLU A 96 2.60 19.83 11.19
CA GLU A 96 2.68 19.93 12.65
C GLU A 96 2.89 18.56 13.33
N ILE A 97 2.86 17.47 12.55
CA ILE A 97 2.96 16.10 13.04
C ILE A 97 4.36 15.80 13.55
N LYS A 98 4.45 15.26 14.77
CA LYS A 98 5.71 14.87 15.43
C LYS A 98 5.85 13.37 15.62
N SER A 99 4.77 12.62 15.48
CA SER A 99 4.74 11.17 15.63
C SER A 99 3.74 10.52 14.68
N VAL A 100 4.12 9.38 14.11
CA VAL A 100 3.29 8.63 13.16
C VAL A 100 3.30 7.15 13.52
N SER A 101 2.11 6.61 13.80
CA SER A 101 1.86 5.18 13.92
C SER A 101 1.72 4.57 12.51
N LEU A 102 2.45 3.50 12.22
CA LEU A 102 2.57 2.89 10.90
C LEU A 102 1.96 1.49 10.89
N ASP A 103 0.96 1.28 10.03
CA ASP A 103 0.47 -0.05 9.72
C ASP A 103 1.52 -0.83 8.92
N VAL A 104 2.17 -1.77 9.60
CA VAL A 104 3.28 -2.58 9.06
C VAL A 104 2.84 -3.61 8.03
N SER A 105 1.54 -3.77 7.77
CA SER A 105 1.05 -4.69 6.75
C SER A 105 1.42 -4.26 5.31
N SER A 106 1.86 -3.01 5.09
CA SER A 106 2.40 -2.56 3.79
C SER A 106 3.72 -1.80 3.92
N LYS A 107 4.82 -2.49 3.60
CA LYS A 107 6.16 -1.87 3.46
C LYS A 107 6.18 -0.74 2.43
N THR A 108 5.36 -0.82 1.37
CA THR A 108 5.31 0.23 0.33
C THR A 108 4.69 1.50 0.88
N SER A 109 3.54 1.40 1.54
CA SER A 109 2.83 2.56 2.09
C SER A 109 3.64 3.22 3.20
N VAL A 110 4.30 2.42 4.04
CA VAL A 110 5.25 2.92 5.05
C VAL A 110 6.38 3.72 4.40
N CYS A 111 7.01 3.18 3.35
CA CYS A 111 8.10 3.86 2.65
C CYS A 111 7.62 5.17 2.01
N LEU A 112 6.47 5.14 1.32
CA LEU A 112 5.88 6.32 0.69
C LEU A 112 5.55 7.41 1.72
N THR A 113 4.96 7.04 2.87
CA THR A 113 4.68 7.99 3.96
C THR A 113 5.95 8.69 4.43
N LYS A 114 7.04 7.94 4.64
CA LYS A 114 8.33 8.52 5.05
C LYS A 114 8.89 9.47 3.99
N ILE A 115 8.80 9.09 2.72
CA ILE A 115 9.20 9.97 1.59
C ILE A 115 8.35 11.25 1.59
N ILE A 116 7.03 11.15 1.80
CA ILE A 116 6.13 12.32 1.84
C ILE A 116 6.55 13.29 2.94
N PHE A 117 6.70 12.83 4.18
CA PHE A 117 7.09 13.70 5.30
C PHE A 117 8.46 14.35 5.07
N ARG A 118 9.42 13.59 4.57
CA ARG A 118 10.78 14.08 4.36
C ARG A 118 10.87 15.07 3.19
N GLU A 119 10.41 14.68 2.00
CA GLU A 119 10.64 15.43 0.76
C GLU A 119 9.67 16.60 0.58
N PHE A 120 8.44 16.49 1.09
CA PHE A 120 7.40 17.50 0.85
C PHE A 120 7.15 18.40 2.06
N PHE A 121 7.44 17.93 3.28
CA PHE A 121 7.25 18.71 4.50
C PHE A 121 8.57 19.03 5.23
N GLY A 122 9.69 18.40 4.86
CA GLY A 122 10.96 18.58 5.56
C GLY A 122 10.93 18.08 7.02
N LEU A 123 10.04 17.11 7.32
CA LEU A 123 9.81 16.59 8.66
C LEU A 123 10.34 15.16 8.81
N GLU A 124 10.85 14.85 10.00
CA GLU A 124 11.22 13.50 10.43
C GLU A 124 10.50 13.19 11.77
N PRO A 125 9.22 12.80 11.73
CA PRO A 125 8.47 12.45 12.93
C PRO A 125 8.96 11.12 13.52
N VAL A 126 8.62 10.87 14.78
CA VAL A 126 8.87 9.59 15.43
C VAL A 126 7.98 8.52 14.82
N TRP A 127 8.59 7.52 14.18
CA TRP A 127 7.90 6.37 13.59
C TRP A 127 7.63 5.29 14.63
N LYS A 128 6.39 4.83 14.73
CA LYS A 128 5.99 3.72 15.61
C LYS A 128 5.28 2.64 14.81
N ASP A 129 5.76 1.41 14.88
CA ASP A 129 5.05 0.28 14.27
C ASP A 129 3.80 -0.04 15.08
N ALA A 130 2.67 -0.25 14.39
CA ALA A 130 1.40 -0.54 15.04
C ALA A 130 0.57 -1.55 14.24
N LYS A 131 -0.34 -2.23 14.95
CA LYS A 131 -1.44 -2.96 14.32
C LYS A 131 -2.47 -1.97 13.79
N PRO A 132 -3.26 -2.33 12.76
CA PRO A 132 -4.26 -1.44 12.15
C PRO A 132 -5.49 -1.24 13.05
N ASP A 133 -5.31 -0.48 14.13
CA ASP A 133 -6.36 -0.01 15.03
C ASP A 133 -6.26 1.52 15.13
N LEU A 134 -7.16 2.21 14.43
CA LEU A 134 -7.11 3.66 14.32
C LEU A 134 -7.13 4.36 15.69
N ASN A 135 -7.98 3.90 16.61
CA ASN A 135 -8.15 4.56 17.90
C ASN A 135 -6.90 4.37 18.76
N ALA A 136 -6.35 3.16 18.81
CA ALA A 136 -5.11 2.90 19.53
C ALA A 136 -3.92 3.66 18.91
N MET A 137 -3.86 3.72 17.58
CA MET A 137 -2.79 4.42 16.86
C MET A 137 -2.78 5.93 17.12
N LEU A 138 -3.96 6.57 17.16
CA LEU A 138 -4.09 8.00 17.44
C LEU A 138 -4.02 8.35 18.93
N ALA A 139 -4.22 7.39 19.83
CA ALA A 139 -3.94 7.58 21.26
C ALA A 139 -2.43 7.72 21.53
N GLU A 140 -1.60 7.11 20.68
CA GLU A 140 -0.15 7.04 20.84
C GLU A 140 0.64 7.98 19.92
N SER A 141 0.03 8.46 18.84
CA SER A 141 0.68 9.29 17.82
C SER A 141 -0.26 10.34 17.24
N ASP A 142 0.32 11.41 16.70
CA ASP A 142 -0.43 12.52 16.09
C ASP A 142 -1.08 12.12 14.75
N CYS A 143 -0.52 11.11 14.09
CA CYS A 143 -1.00 10.59 12.81
C CYS A 143 -0.90 9.05 12.75
N ALA A 144 -1.80 8.44 12.00
CA ALA A 144 -1.87 7.00 11.74
C ALA A 144 -1.90 6.72 10.23
N LEU A 145 -0.98 5.89 9.74
CA LEU A 145 -1.06 5.29 8.41
C LEU A 145 -1.89 4.01 8.48
N LEU A 146 -3.01 3.96 7.76
CA LEU A 146 -3.83 2.77 7.59
C LEU A 146 -3.80 2.29 6.15
N ILE A 147 -3.88 0.97 5.95
CA ILE A 147 -4.06 0.37 4.62
C ILE A 147 -5.22 -0.63 4.57
N GLY A 148 -5.62 -1.05 3.36
CA GLY A 148 -6.61 -2.10 3.12
C GLY A 148 -8.00 -1.73 3.61
N ASP A 149 -8.71 -2.73 4.16
CA ASP A 149 -10.09 -2.57 4.63
C ASP A 149 -10.23 -1.57 5.79
N PRO A 150 -9.33 -1.54 6.81
CA PRO A 150 -9.35 -0.49 7.84
C PRO A 150 -9.28 0.93 7.27
N ALA A 151 -8.43 1.16 6.27
CA ALA A 151 -8.35 2.45 5.59
C ALA A 151 -9.63 2.78 4.83
N LEU A 152 -10.23 1.80 4.15
CA LEU A 152 -11.48 1.99 3.41
C LEU A 152 -12.65 2.36 4.35
N MET A 153 -12.72 1.74 5.53
CA MET A 153 -13.70 2.08 6.56
C MET A 153 -13.50 3.51 7.08
N ALA A 154 -12.26 3.90 7.39
CA ALA A 154 -11.93 5.25 7.84
C ALA A 154 -12.26 6.32 6.78
N SER A 155 -11.89 6.08 5.51
CA SER A 155 -12.20 6.95 4.37
C SER A 155 -13.71 7.12 4.18
N THR A 156 -14.47 6.03 4.28
CA THR A 156 -15.94 6.07 4.15
C THR A 156 -16.60 6.85 5.29
N ALA A 157 -16.11 6.70 6.53
CA ALA A 157 -16.63 7.45 7.67
C ALA A 157 -16.36 8.95 7.53
N ALA A 158 -15.18 9.34 7.04
CA ALA A 158 -14.84 10.73 6.75
C ALA A 158 -15.76 11.31 5.65
N GLY A 159 -16.06 10.55 4.60
CA GLY A 159 -16.95 10.99 3.51
C GLY A 159 -18.43 11.17 3.90
N ARG A 160 -18.88 10.64 5.04
CA ARG A 160 -20.27 10.81 5.54
C ARG A 160 -20.47 12.05 6.42
N ASN A 161 -19.41 12.56 7.05
CA ASN A 161 -19.48 13.71 7.97
C ASN A 161 -18.60 14.90 7.55
N ALA A 162 -17.89 14.83 6.43
CA ALA A 162 -17.11 15.94 5.91
C ALA A 162 -17.53 16.25 4.47
N THR A 163 -17.77 17.53 4.17
CA THR A 163 -17.32 18.09 2.89
C THR A 163 -15.86 17.70 2.74
N VAL A 164 -15.61 16.64 1.98
CA VAL A 164 -14.28 16.07 1.76
C VAL A 164 -13.35 17.21 1.36
N PRO A 165 -12.34 17.57 2.17
CA PRO A 165 -11.25 18.37 1.66
C PRO A 165 -10.63 17.47 0.59
N LYS A 166 -10.77 17.87 -0.67
CA LYS A 166 -10.12 17.20 -1.80
C LYS A 166 -8.68 16.94 -1.37
N PHE A 167 -8.24 15.68 -1.37
CA PHE A 167 -6.83 15.34 -1.23
C PHE A 167 -5.96 16.07 -2.27
N ALA A 168 -6.56 16.55 -3.37
CA ALA A 168 -5.91 17.43 -4.35
C ALA A 168 -5.79 18.91 -3.94
N ALA A 169 -6.63 19.45 -3.05
CA ALA A 169 -6.70 20.91 -2.82
C ALA A 169 -5.84 21.44 -1.65
N HIS A 170 -5.25 20.58 -0.82
CA HIS A 170 -4.32 21.00 0.24
C HIS A 170 -2.87 20.60 -0.04
N LEU A 171 -2.62 19.59 -0.88
CA LEU A 171 -1.28 19.38 -1.42
C LEU A 171 -0.87 20.56 -2.32
N ASP A 172 -1.78 21.13 -3.11
CA ASP A 172 -1.47 22.27 -3.99
C ASP A 172 -1.05 23.55 -3.25
N SER A 173 -1.50 23.79 -2.00
CA SER A 173 -1.08 24.99 -1.25
C SER A 173 0.24 24.78 -0.51
N ASP A 174 0.44 23.59 0.06
CA ASP A 174 1.60 23.33 0.92
C ASP A 174 2.82 22.81 0.13
N ILE A 175 2.62 22.10 -1.00
CA ILE A 175 3.71 21.58 -1.85
C ILE A 175 4.13 22.56 -2.93
N SER A 176 3.22 23.41 -3.42
CA SER A 176 3.56 24.48 -4.39
C SER A 176 4.66 25.40 -3.87
N THR A 177 4.72 25.60 -2.55
CA THR A 177 5.73 26.45 -1.91
C THR A 177 7.09 25.75 -1.73
N ALA A 178 7.12 24.41 -1.64
CA ALA A 178 8.33 23.61 -1.45
C ALA A 178 8.97 23.13 -2.77
N ALA A 179 8.18 22.96 -3.84
CA ALA A 179 8.66 22.42 -5.12
C ALA A 179 9.29 23.45 -6.08
N TYR A 180 9.38 24.73 -5.70
CA TYR A 180 9.93 25.82 -6.52
C TYR A 180 11.14 26.55 -5.89
N ARG A 181 11.88 25.90 -4.99
CA ARG A 181 13.17 26.41 -4.48
C ARG A 181 14.31 25.45 -4.74
#